data_AF-A0A6L3XBX7-F1
#
_entry.id   AF-A0A6L3XBX7-F1
#
_cell.length_a   1.000
_cell.length_b   1.000
_cell.length_c   1.000
_cell.angle_alpha   90.00
_cell.angle_beta   90.00
_cell.angle_gamma   90.00
#
_symmetry.space_group_name_H-M   'P 1'
#
loop_
_entity.id
_entity.type
_entity.pdbx_description
1 polymer ?
#
loop_
_entity_poly.entity_id
_entity_poly.type
_entity_poly.pdbx_seq_one_letter_code
_entity_poly.pdbx_strand_id
1 'polypeptide(L)'
;WAVRKAFAEKHPEVVKAFAKSAIDAQQPYISNPDEWLKHPANLEKLSRLSGVPGADVPGLVKGNTYLTPAQQIQQLNGPVSKAIVDTATFLKEQGKVPAVAADYSQFVTDRFVK
;
A
#
# COMPACT_ATOMS: atom_id res chain seq x y z
N TRP A 1 -0.74 3.84 -1.02
CA TRP A 1 -0.75 5.18 -0.40
C TRP A 1 -0.34 6.22 -1.43
N ALA A 2 -0.94 7.41 -1.40
CA ALA A 2 -0.56 8.54 -2.24
C ALA A 2 -0.36 9.78 -1.36
N VAL A 3 0.45 10.73 -1.81
CA VAL A 3 0.75 11.97 -1.08
C VAL A 3 0.69 13.17 -2.02
N ARG A 4 0.16 14.31 -1.55
CA ARG A 4 0.12 15.54 -2.34
C ARG A 4 1.55 16.04 -2.59
N LYS A 5 1.84 16.43 -3.84
CA LYS A 5 3.15 16.94 -4.28
C LYS A 5 3.69 18.05 -3.37
N ALA A 6 2.89 19.09 -3.12
CA ALA A 6 3.28 20.22 -2.28
C ALA A 6 3.63 19.83 -0.82
N PHE A 7 2.95 18.82 -0.26
CA PHE A 7 3.28 18.33 1.09
C PHE A 7 4.59 17.54 1.06
N ALA A 8 4.76 16.69 0.05
CA ALA A 8 5.95 15.86 -0.11
C ALA A 8 7.22 16.68 -0.42
N GLU A 9 7.09 17.86 -1.01
CA GLU A 9 8.17 18.82 -1.23
C GLU A 9 8.53 19.60 0.05
N LYS A 10 7.53 19.99 0.84
CA LYS A 10 7.74 20.75 2.09
C LYS A 10 8.16 19.89 3.27
N HIS A 11 7.73 18.63 3.31
CA HIS A 11 7.94 17.72 4.44
C HIS A 11 8.43 16.33 3.99
N PRO A 12 9.53 16.25 3.21
CA PRO A 12 9.99 14.97 2.66
C PRO A 12 10.34 13.94 3.74
N GLU A 13 10.90 14.38 4.88
CA GLU A 13 11.22 13.54 6.04
C GLU A 13 9.97 12.94 6.69
N VAL A 14 8.87 13.69 6.78
CA VAL A 14 7.60 13.18 7.31
C VAL A 14 7.04 12.09 6.41
N VAL A 15 7.13 12.26 5.08
CA VAL A 15 6.69 11.24 4.13
C VAL A 15 7.55 9.99 4.22
N LYS A 16 8.88 10.12 4.36
CA LYS A 16 9.78 8.98 4.62
C LYS A 16 9.43 8.26 5.92
N ALA A 17 9.22 9.00 7.01
CA ALA A 17 8.86 8.44 8.31
C ALA A 17 7.52 7.69 8.24
N PHE A 18 6.53 8.24 7.54
CA PHE A 18 5.26 7.56 7.29
C PHE A 18 5.48 6.23 6.57
N ALA A 19 6.18 6.25 5.43
CA ALA A 19 6.45 5.05 4.64
C ALA A 19 7.20 3.99 5.46
N LYS A 20 8.24 4.41 6.19
CA LYS A 20 9.00 3.54 7.09
C LYS A 20 8.12 2.88 8.15
N SER A 21 7.28 3.66 8.84
CA SER A 21 6.42 3.14 9.91
C SER A 21 5.45 2.06 9.41
N ALA A 22 4.89 2.25 8.20
CA ALA A 22 3.97 1.29 7.60
C ALA A 22 4.69 0.01 7.15
N ILE A 23 5.86 0.15 6.50
CA ILE A 23 6.67 -0.99 6.04
C ILE A 23 7.18 -1.81 7.23
N ASP A 24 7.72 -1.15 8.26
CA ASP A 24 8.20 -1.80 9.49
C ASP A 24 7.07 -2.59 10.18
N ALA A 25 5.87 -2.01 10.27
CA ALA A 25 4.73 -2.65 10.91
C ALA A 25 4.25 -3.92 10.18
N GLN A 26 4.48 -4.00 8.86
CA GLN A 26 4.13 -5.17 8.05
C GLN A 26 5.19 -6.28 8.11
N GLN A 27 6.46 -5.96 8.39
CA GLN A 27 7.54 -6.96 8.34
C GLN A 27 7.31 -8.18 9.24
N PRO A 28 6.92 -8.03 10.52
CA PRO A 28 6.70 -9.19 11.38
C PRO A 28 5.61 -10.14 10.86
N TYR A 29 4.54 -9.59 10.26
CA TYR A 29 3.50 -10.40 9.62
C TYR A 29 4.05 -11.12 8.38
N ILE A 30 4.80 -10.43 7.52
CA ILE A 30 5.40 -11.04 6.32
C ILE A 30 6.36 -12.17 6.69
N SER A 31 7.16 -12.00 7.74
CA SER A 31 8.14 -13.01 8.18
C SER A 31 7.51 -14.25 8.80
N ASN A 32 6.43 -14.09 9.58
CA ASN A 32 5.73 -15.23 10.17
C ASN A 32 4.24 -14.88 10.44
N PRO A 33 3.35 -15.06 9.44
CA PRO A 33 1.95 -14.70 9.56
C PRO A 33 1.24 -15.39 10.72
N ASP A 34 1.47 -16.69 10.90
CA ASP A 34 0.78 -17.48 11.91
C ASP A 34 1.21 -17.09 13.33
N GLU A 35 2.48 -16.74 13.54
CA GLU A 35 2.93 -16.22 14.83
C GLU A 35 2.38 -14.81 15.08
N TRP A 36 2.45 -13.93 14.08
CA TRP A 36 1.95 -12.56 14.21
C TRP A 36 0.45 -12.52 14.59
N LEU A 37 -0.34 -13.44 14.03
CA LEU A 37 -1.78 -13.56 14.27
C LEU A 37 -2.14 -14.18 15.64
N LYS A 38 -1.21 -14.82 16.34
CA LYS A 38 -1.45 -15.30 17.72
C LYS A 38 -1.41 -14.17 18.74
N HIS A 39 -0.83 -13.02 18.41
CA HIS A 39 -0.73 -11.89 19.34
C HIS A 39 -2.06 -11.13 19.44
N PRO A 40 -2.78 -11.19 20.59
CA PRO A 40 -4.11 -10.60 20.71
C PRO A 40 -4.12 -9.09 20.47
N ALA A 41 -3.07 -8.38 20.93
CA ALA A 41 -2.95 -6.94 20.74
C ALA A 41 -2.88 -6.51 19.26
N ASN A 42 -2.42 -7.37 18.35
CA ASN A 42 -2.48 -7.11 16.92
C ASN A 42 -3.94 -7.21 16.44
N LEU A 43 -4.61 -8.30 16.77
CA LEU A 43 -6.00 -8.55 16.36
C LEU A 43 -6.97 -7.50 16.92
N GLU A 44 -6.82 -7.11 18.19
CA GLU A 44 -7.64 -6.09 18.84
C GLU A 44 -7.50 -4.72 18.17
N LYS A 45 -6.27 -4.31 17.83
CA LYS A 45 -6.03 -3.05 17.12
C LYS A 45 -6.69 -3.04 15.75
N LEU A 46 -6.56 -4.13 14.99
CA LEU A 46 -7.16 -4.25 13.67
C LEU A 46 -8.69 -4.32 13.75
N SER A 47 -9.23 -5.11 14.68
CA SER A 47 -10.67 -5.21 14.93
C SER A 47 -11.27 -3.84 15.24
N ARG A 48 -10.65 -3.08 16.17
CA ARG A 48 -11.11 -1.73 16.56
C ARG A 48 -11.04 -0.72 15.41
N LEU A 49 -9.95 -0.71 14.64
CA LEU A 49 -9.76 0.26 13.56
C LEU A 49 -10.59 -0.06 12.31
N SER A 50 -10.84 -1.33 12.05
CA SER A 50 -11.63 -1.79 10.89
C SER A 50 -13.12 -1.97 11.19
N GLY A 51 -13.51 -2.00 12.47
CA GLY A 51 -14.91 -2.17 12.88
C GLY A 51 -15.46 -3.59 12.65
N VAL A 52 -14.60 -4.61 12.75
CA VAL A 52 -14.96 -6.03 12.53
C VAL A 52 -14.75 -6.86 13.79
N PRO A 53 -15.49 -7.96 13.99
CA PRO A 53 -15.20 -8.93 15.05
C PRO A 53 -13.75 -9.43 15.01
N GLY A 54 -13.14 -9.64 16.18
CA GLY A 54 -11.75 -10.13 16.28
C GLY A 54 -11.53 -11.48 15.58
N ALA A 55 -12.56 -12.34 15.56
CA ALA A 55 -12.52 -13.63 14.88
C ALA A 55 -12.38 -13.53 13.35
N ASP A 56 -12.81 -12.41 12.74
CA ASP A 56 -12.76 -12.21 11.28
C ASP A 56 -11.40 -11.65 10.83
N VAL A 57 -10.65 -11.01 11.74
CA VAL A 57 -9.38 -10.34 11.43
C VAL A 57 -8.36 -11.27 10.75
N PRO A 58 -8.09 -12.50 11.25
CA PRO A 58 -7.11 -13.38 10.60
C PRO A 58 -7.43 -13.68 9.14
N GLY A 59 -8.71 -13.93 8.81
CA GLY A 59 -9.15 -14.18 7.44
C GLY A 59 -8.97 -12.96 6.53
N LEU A 60 -9.32 -11.77 7.02
CA LEU A 60 -9.19 -10.51 6.28
C LEU A 60 -7.73 -10.16 6.00
N VAL A 61 -6.84 -10.36 6.97
CA VAL A 61 -5.39 -10.10 6.82
C VAL A 61 -4.78 -11.11 5.84
N LYS A 62 -5.11 -12.40 5.96
CA LYS A 62 -4.65 -13.44 5.01
C LYS A 62 -5.22 -13.30 3.61
N GLY A 63 -6.32 -12.56 3.43
CA GLY A 63 -6.92 -12.27 2.12
C GLY A 63 -6.09 -11.36 1.22
N ASN A 64 -4.98 -10.79 1.73
CA ASN A 64 -4.07 -9.95 0.96
C ASN A 64 -2.63 -10.42 1.12
N THR A 65 -1.78 -10.04 0.16
CA THR A 65 -0.33 -10.12 0.29
C THR A 65 0.23 -8.74 0.65
N TYR A 66 1.39 -8.74 1.29
CA TYR A 66 2.09 -7.53 1.70
C TYR A 66 3.52 -7.58 1.16
N LEU A 67 4.14 -6.42 1.02
CA LEU A 67 5.41 -6.28 0.31
C LEU A 67 6.56 -6.00 1.28
N THR A 68 7.67 -6.70 1.09
CA THR A 68 8.96 -6.35 1.71
C THR A 68 9.47 -5.00 1.19
N PRO A 69 10.46 -4.36 1.84
CA PRO A 69 11.03 -3.10 1.34
C PRO A 69 11.57 -3.23 -0.10
N ALA A 70 12.25 -4.34 -0.39
CA ALA A 70 12.77 -4.63 -1.73
C ALA A 70 11.63 -4.76 -2.77
N GLN A 71 10.55 -5.45 -2.40
CA GLN A 71 9.37 -5.57 -3.27
C GLN A 71 8.66 -4.23 -3.46
N GLN A 72 8.58 -3.37 -2.43
CA GLN A 72 8.02 -2.01 -2.57
C GLN A 72 8.81 -1.21 -3.62
N ILE A 73 10.14 -1.21 -3.55
CA ILE A 73 11.00 -0.53 -4.53
C ILE A 73 10.79 -1.12 -5.94
N GLN A 74 10.75 -2.44 -6.07
CA GLN A 74 10.52 -3.09 -7.36
C GLN A 74 9.17 -2.71 -7.96
N GLN A 75 8.10 -2.72 -7.17
CA GLN A 75 6.74 -2.38 -7.62
C GLN A 75 6.62 -0.90 -8.02
N LEU A 76 7.26 0.00 -7.28
CA LEU A 76 7.21 1.45 -7.55
C LEU A 76 8.05 1.87 -8.76
N ASN A 77 9.02 1.06 -9.20
CA ASN A 77 9.84 1.31 -10.40
C ASN A 77 9.26 0.73 -11.71
N GLY A 78 7.94 0.75 -11.87
CA GLY A 78 7.30 0.38 -13.15
C GLY A 78 5.95 -0.31 -13.01
N PRO A 79 5.86 -1.45 -12.29
CA PRO A 79 4.63 -2.22 -12.17
C PRO A 79 3.42 -1.40 -11.73
N VAL A 80 3.57 -0.50 -10.76
CA VAL A 80 2.48 0.38 -10.31
C VAL A 80 2.03 1.34 -11.42
N SER A 81 2.96 1.93 -12.20
CA SER A 81 2.59 2.80 -13.33
C SER A 81 1.78 2.02 -14.38
N LYS A 82 2.24 0.80 -14.72
CA LYS A 82 1.51 -0.07 -15.65
C LYS A 82 0.11 -0.41 -15.12
N ALA A 83 -0.01 -0.76 -13.84
CA ALA A 83 -1.30 -1.07 -13.24
C ALA A 83 -2.28 0.12 -13.33
N ILE A 84 -1.79 1.36 -13.18
CA ILE A 84 -2.60 2.58 -13.37
C ILE A 84 -3.04 2.72 -14.83
N VAL A 85 -2.15 2.50 -15.81
CA VAL A 85 -2.49 2.54 -17.24
C VAL A 85 -3.59 1.52 -17.57
N ASP A 86 -3.42 0.26 -17.15
CA ASP A 86 -4.37 -0.82 -17.43
C ASP A 86 -5.73 -0.51 -16.78
N THR A 87 -5.73 -0.05 -15.52
CA THR A 87 -6.95 0.30 -14.79
C THR A 87 -7.69 1.48 -15.45
N ALA A 88 -6.96 2.54 -15.79
CA ALA A 88 -7.55 3.71 -16.46
C ALA A 88 -8.14 3.33 -17.82
N THR A 89 -7.44 2.49 -18.59
CA THR A 89 -7.91 1.99 -19.90
C THR A 89 -9.21 1.23 -19.74
N PHE A 90 -9.27 0.27 -18.80
CA PHE A 90 -10.50 -0.46 -18.50
C PHE A 90 -11.64 0.49 -18.08
N LEU A 91 -11.37 1.47 -17.22
CA LEU A 91 -12.38 2.46 -16.80
C LEU A 91 -12.89 3.30 -17.99
N LYS A 92 -12.06 3.60 -18.99
CA LYS A 92 -12.48 4.30 -20.21
C LYS A 92 -13.39 3.43 -21.06
N GLU A 93 -13.05 2.16 -21.24
CA GLU A 93 -13.87 1.17 -21.97
C GLU A 93 -15.25 1.01 -21.31
N GLN A 94 -15.31 1.10 -19.99
CA GLN A 94 -16.56 1.08 -19.21
C GLN A 94 -17.30 2.43 -19.14
N GLY A 95 -16.81 3.46 -19.84
CA GLY A 95 -17.40 4.80 -19.87
C GLY A 95 -17.32 5.56 -18.53
N LYS A 96 -16.42 5.17 -17.63
CA LYS A 96 -16.27 5.80 -16.29
C LYS A 96 -15.32 6.99 -16.30
N VAL A 97 -14.41 7.05 -17.27
CA VAL A 97 -13.51 8.20 -17.50
C VAL A 97 -13.46 8.54 -19.00
N PRO A 98 -13.45 9.82 -19.37
CA PRO A 98 -13.52 10.23 -20.78
C PRO A 98 -12.17 10.11 -21.53
N ALA A 99 -11.06 10.18 -20.82
CA ALA A 99 -9.71 10.17 -21.38
C ALA A 99 -8.73 9.47 -20.45
N VAL A 100 -7.63 8.96 -21.03
CA VAL A 100 -6.54 8.27 -20.34
C VAL A 100 -5.21 8.69 -20.93
N ALA A 101 -4.15 8.72 -20.11
CA ALA A 101 -2.78 8.90 -20.57
C ALA A 101 -2.12 7.54 -20.88
N ALA A 102 -1.11 7.56 -21.76
CA ALA A 102 -0.28 6.37 -22.03
C ALA A 102 0.77 6.11 -20.95
N ASP A 103 1.08 7.11 -20.12
CA ASP A 103 2.04 7.01 -19.02
C ASP A 103 1.55 7.76 -17.78
N TYR A 104 1.67 7.10 -16.63
CA TYR A 104 1.35 7.65 -15.30
C TYR A 104 2.57 7.66 -14.36
N SER A 105 3.80 7.48 -14.89
CA SER A 105 5.03 7.45 -14.09
C SER A 105 5.20 8.69 -13.21
N GLN A 106 4.73 9.85 -13.65
CA GLN A 106 4.74 11.11 -12.86
C GLN A 106 3.95 11.03 -11.54
N PHE A 107 3.05 10.06 -11.39
CA PHE A 107 2.24 9.85 -10.18
C PHE A 107 2.83 8.79 -9.24
N VAL A 108 3.97 8.20 -9.59
CA VAL A 108 4.61 7.12 -8.83
C VAL A 108 6.05 7.50 -8.51
N THR A 109 6.50 7.22 -7.29
CA THR A 109 7.89 7.45 -6.90
C THR A 109 8.31 6.48 -5.80
N ASP A 110 9.57 6.06 -5.83
CA ASP A 110 10.17 5.21 -4.80
C ASP A 110 11.12 5.97 -3.85
N ARG A 111 11.29 7.29 -4.05
CA ARG A 111 12.25 8.13 -3.29
C ARG A 111 12.01 8.18 -1.78
N PHE A 112 10.84 7.74 -1.33
CA PHE A 112 10.44 7.75 0.08
C PHE A 112 10.55 6.38 0.76
N VAL A 113 10.89 5.34 0.00
CA VAL A 113 11.09 3.96 0.50
C VAL A 113 12.51 3.44 0.27
N LYS A 114 13.33 4.19 -0.47
CA LYS A 114 14.77 4.01 -0.61
C LYS A 114 15.52 4.51 0.63
#